data_AF-A0A0Q7JIE2-F1
#
_entry.id   AF-A0A0Q7JIE2-F1
#
_cell.length_a   1.000
_cell.length_b   1.000
_cell.length_c   1.000
_cell.angle_alpha   90.00
_cell.angle_beta   90.00
_cell.angle_gamma   90.00
#
_symmetry.space_group_name_H-M   'P 1'
#
loop_
_entity.id
_entity.type
_entity.pdbx_description
1 polymer ?
#
loop_
_entity_poly.entity_id
_entity_poly.type
_entity_poly.pdbx_seq_one_letter_code
_entity_poly.pdbx_strand_id
1 'polypeptide(L)'
;MDAEEHDRLAERETILAAMLAAAERLHELVDVVQTAPSDDATLLHEVAALLACDEAAARTVLAMPLNAASPARQRRLRGELDEVRQLLT
;
A
#
# COMPACT_ATOMS: atom_id res chain seq x y z
N MET A 1 5.66 -15.72 18.97
CA MET A 1 4.95 -14.48 18.60
C MET A 1 3.80 -14.29 19.56
N ASP A 2 3.78 -13.15 20.26
CA ASP A 2 2.62 -12.76 21.05
C ASP A 2 1.56 -12.08 20.15
N ALA A 3 0.36 -11.83 20.68
CA ALA A 3 -0.73 -11.27 19.89
C ALA A 3 -0.41 -9.88 19.33
N GLU A 4 0.33 -9.06 20.08
CA GLU A 4 0.73 -7.71 19.65
C GLU A 4 1.77 -7.74 18.54
N GLU A 5 2.71 -8.68 18.56
CA GLU A 5 3.65 -8.92 17.46
C GLU A 5 2.93 -9.45 16.22
N HIS A 6 1.93 -10.32 16.37
CA HIS A 6 1.11 -10.79 15.26
C HIS A 6 0.31 -9.66 14.60
N ASP A 7 -0.38 -8.85 15.40
CA ASP A 7 -1.17 -7.72 14.90
C ASP A 7 -0.29 -6.70 14.17
N ARG A 8 0.90 -6.39 14.71
CA ARG A 8 1.87 -5.50 14.04
C ARG A 8 2.39 -6.07 12.72
N LEU A 9 2.62 -7.38 12.63
CA LEU A 9 3.03 -8.01 11.37
C LEU A 9 1.88 -8.01 10.35
N ALA A 10 0.64 -8.22 10.78
CA ALA A 10 -0.54 -8.16 9.92
C ALA A 10 -0.75 -6.74 9.37
N GLU A 11 -0.61 -5.70 10.20
CA GLU A 11 -0.66 -4.31 9.74
C GLU A 11 0.45 -4.01 8.72
N ARG A 12 1.68 -4.49 9.00
CA ARG A 12 2.80 -4.33 8.08
C ARG A 12 2.58 -5.06 6.74
N GLU A 13 1.94 -6.23 6.76
CA GLU A 13 1.56 -6.98 5.55
C GLU A 13 0.57 -6.16 4.71
N THR A 14 -0.50 -5.66 5.33
CA THR A 14 -1.50 -4.81 4.67
C THR A 14 -0.87 -3.60 3.99
N ILE A 15 0.03 -2.89 4.70
CA ILE A 15 0.71 -1.70 4.16
C ILE A 15 1.63 -2.08 2.99
N LEU A 16 2.47 -3.11 3.15
CA LEU A 16 3.40 -3.54 2.09
C LEU A 16 2.65 -4.04 0.85
N ALA A 17 1.55 -4.77 1.04
CA ALA A 17 0.68 -5.23 -0.04
C ALA A 17 0.07 -4.04 -0.79
N ALA A 18 -0.49 -3.05 -0.08
CA ALA A 18 -1.05 -1.84 -0.68
C ALA A 18 0.01 -1.04 -1.44
N MET A 19 1.21 -0.86 -0.87
CA MET A 19 2.33 -0.17 -1.52
C MET A 19 2.80 -0.88 -2.80
N LEU A 20 2.90 -2.21 -2.77
CA LEU A 20 3.28 -2.98 -3.95
C LEU A 20 2.21 -2.87 -5.04
N ALA A 21 0.94 -3.06 -4.69
CA ALA A 21 -0.18 -2.92 -5.62
C ALA A 21 -0.23 -1.51 -6.25
N ALA A 22 -0.05 -0.47 -5.44
CA ALA A 22 0.04 0.91 -5.90
C ALA A 22 1.23 1.14 -6.84
N ALA A 23 2.40 0.57 -6.53
CA ALA A 23 3.59 0.70 -7.35
C ALA A 23 3.44 -0.02 -8.71
N GLU A 24 2.74 -1.14 -8.76
CA GLU A 24 2.45 -1.90 -9.99
C GLU A 24 1.38 -1.22 -10.85
N ARG A 25 0.40 -0.58 -10.21
CA ARG A 25 -0.75 0.10 -10.84
C ARG A 25 -0.63 1.62 -10.73
N LEU A 26 0.58 2.17 -10.77
CA LEU A 26 0.82 3.60 -10.53
C LEU A 26 0.01 4.49 -11.49
N HIS A 27 -0.18 4.05 -12.73
CA HIS A 27 -0.99 4.78 -13.70
C HIS A 27 -2.45 4.93 -13.25
N GLU A 28 -3.08 3.84 -12.79
CA GLU A 28 -4.45 3.88 -12.26
C GLU A 28 -4.55 4.74 -10.99
N LEU A 29 -3.54 4.68 -10.12
CA LEU A 29 -3.49 5.52 -8.92
C LEU A 29 -3.41 7.01 -9.29
N VAL A 30 -2.59 7.36 -10.27
CA VAL A 30 -2.48 8.75 -10.76
C VAL A 30 -3.80 9.19 -11.38
N ASP A 31 -4.47 8.33 -12.14
CA ASP A 31 -5.78 8.64 -12.72
C ASP A 31 -6.80 8.95 -11.62
N VAL A 32 -6.89 8.11 -10.58
CA VAL A 32 -7.76 8.37 -9.41
C VAL A 32 -7.42 9.70 -8.74
N VAL A 33 -6.14 9.96 -8.46
CA VAL A 33 -5.70 11.22 -7.84
C VAL A 33 -6.06 12.45 -8.68
N GLN A 34 -6.06 12.33 -10.01
CA GLN A 34 -6.43 13.42 -10.91
C GLN A 34 -7.94 13.62 -11.06
N THR A 35 -8.72 12.56 -10.91
CA THR A 35 -10.18 12.59 -11.12
C THR A 35 -10.99 12.73 -9.85
N ALA A 36 -10.40 12.41 -8.69
CA ALA A 36 -11.06 12.47 -7.39
C ALA A 36 -11.51 13.90 -7.06
N PRO A 37 -12.64 14.06 -6.34
CA PRO A 37 -13.06 15.34 -5.77
C PRO A 37 -11.96 15.97 -4.89
N SER A 38 -11.98 17.30 -4.78
CA SER A 38 -10.90 18.12 -4.18
C SER A 38 -10.69 17.95 -2.67
N ASP A 39 -11.33 16.98 -2.02
CA ASP A 39 -11.21 16.74 -0.59
C ASP A 39 -10.40 15.47 -0.28
N ASP A 40 -9.49 15.60 0.69
CA ASP A 40 -8.56 14.53 1.06
C ASP A 40 -9.27 13.25 1.54
N ALA A 41 -10.47 13.37 2.10
CA ALA A 41 -11.22 12.23 2.62
C ALA A 41 -11.77 11.36 1.49
N THR A 42 -12.36 11.98 0.46
CA THR A 42 -12.83 11.26 -0.73
C THR A 42 -11.67 10.63 -1.49
N LEU A 43 -10.55 11.34 -1.65
CA LEU A 43 -9.36 10.78 -2.27
C LEU A 43 -8.83 9.55 -1.52
N LEU A 44 -8.72 9.63 -0.18
CA LEU A 44 -8.31 8.49 0.63
C LEU A 44 -9.25 7.29 0.47
N HIS A 45 -10.56 7.54 0.44
CA HIS A 45 -11.56 6.50 0.26
C HIS A 45 -11.44 5.82 -1.12
N GLU A 46 -11.28 6.59 -2.19
CA GLU A 46 -11.13 6.06 -3.55
C GLU A 46 -9.84 5.24 -3.71
N VAL A 47 -8.73 5.69 -3.12
CA VAL A 47 -7.46 4.96 -3.14
C VAL A 47 -7.55 3.66 -2.32
N ALA A 48 -8.16 3.70 -1.13
CA ALA A 48 -8.40 2.51 -0.32
C ALA A 48 -9.24 1.47 -1.09
N ALA A 49 -10.29 1.92 -1.78
CA ALA A 49 -11.12 1.08 -2.62
C ALA A 49 -10.37 0.49 -3.83
N LEU A 50 -9.56 1.29 -4.52
CA LEU A 50 -8.74 0.85 -5.67
C LEU A 50 -7.78 -0.30 -5.31
N LEU A 51 -7.22 -0.23 -4.10
CA LEU A 51 -6.17 -1.13 -3.61
C LEU A 51 -6.69 -2.22 -2.68
N ALA A 52 -8.00 -2.22 -2.39
CA ALA A 52 -8.65 -3.11 -1.43
C ALA A 52 -7.93 -3.14 -0.07
N CYS A 53 -7.58 -1.96 0.45
CA CYS A 53 -6.93 -1.79 1.74
C CYS A 53 -7.70 -0.83 2.65
N ASP A 54 -7.21 -0.64 3.88
CA ASP A 54 -7.76 0.36 4.80
C ASP A 54 -7.24 1.78 4.51
N GLU A 55 -7.85 2.78 5.15
CA GLU A 55 -7.47 4.19 4.98
C GLU A 55 -6.06 4.50 5.48
N ALA A 56 -5.53 3.73 6.44
CA ALA A 56 -4.19 3.93 6.95
C ALA A 56 -3.14 3.54 5.90
N ALA A 57 -3.30 2.37 5.27
CA ALA A 57 -2.49 1.92 4.15
C ALA A 57 -2.65 2.83 2.93
N ALA A 58 -3.87 3.28 2.61
CA ALA A 58 -4.11 4.25 1.53
C ALA A 58 -3.36 5.57 1.75
N ARG A 59 -3.35 6.07 3.00
CA ARG A 59 -2.58 7.27 3.37
C ARG A 59 -1.07 7.05 3.18
N THR A 60 -0.54 5.88 3.55
CA THR A 60 0.86 5.53 3.29
C THR A 60 1.17 5.49 1.79
N VAL A 61 0.25 4.96 0.98
CA VAL A 61 0.38 4.94 -0.48
C VAL A 61 0.42 6.34 -1.07
N LEU A 62 -0.47 7.24 -0.64
CA LEU A 62 -0.47 8.63 -1.12
C LEU A 62 0.82 9.39 -0.76
N ALA A 63 1.50 9.00 0.33
CA ALA A 63 2.80 9.53 0.72
C ALA A 63 3.99 8.86 0.01
N MET A 64 3.75 7.87 -0.85
CA MET A 64 4.78 7.09 -1.51
C MET A 64 5.52 7.92 -2.56
N PRO A 65 6.87 7.90 -2.58
CA PRO A 65 7.62 8.58 -3.63
C PRO A 65 7.45 7.84 -4.97
N LEU A 66 7.40 8.58 -6.08
CA LEU A 66 7.23 8.02 -7.43
C LEU A 66 8.29 6.96 -7.81
N ASN A 67 9.50 7.05 -7.24
CA ASN A 67 10.55 6.05 -7.48
C ASN A 67 10.20 4.65 -6.92
N ALA A 68 9.13 4.53 -6.12
CA ALA A 68 8.59 3.26 -5.66
C ALA A 68 8.09 2.36 -6.78
N ALA A 69 7.62 2.95 -7.89
CA ALA A 69 7.25 2.21 -9.10
C ALA A 69 8.45 1.74 -9.92
N SER A 70 9.68 2.08 -9.54
CA SER A 70 10.86 1.54 -10.23
C SER A 70 10.94 0.01 -10.04
N PRO A 71 11.37 -0.75 -11.07
CA PRO A 71 11.47 -2.21 -10.97
C PRO A 71 12.35 -2.68 -9.81
N ALA A 72 13.40 -1.92 -9.47
CA ALA A 72 14.28 -2.23 -8.35
C ALA A 72 13.54 -2.11 -7.00
N ARG A 73 12.71 -1.07 -6.84
CA ARG A 73 11.97 -0.83 -5.60
C ARG A 73 10.77 -1.77 -5.46
N GLN A 74 10.07 -2.07 -6.55
CA GLN A 74 9.02 -3.10 -6.59
C GLN A 74 9.55 -4.47 -6.17
N ARG A 75 10.72 -4.90 -6.69
CA ARG A 75 11.35 -6.17 -6.27
C ARG A 75 11.65 -6.19 -4.78
N ARG A 76 12.12 -5.07 -4.23
CA ARG A 76 12.39 -4.95 -2.80
C ARG A 76 11.11 -5.01 -1.96
N LEU A 77 10.06 -4.28 -2.35
CA LEU A 77 8.76 -4.33 -1.68
C LEU A 77 8.18 -5.74 -1.68
N ARG A 78 8.29 -6.46 -2.82
CA ARG A 78 7.85 -7.85 -2.91
C ARG A 78 8.64 -8.78 -1.98
N GLY A 79 9.97 -8.64 -1.92
CA GLY A 79 10.79 -9.40 -0.98
C GLY A 79 10.42 -9.12 0.48
N GLU A 80 10.25 -7.85 0.86
CA GLU A 80 9.83 -7.47 2.22
C GLU A 80 8.43 -8.02 2.55
N LEU A 81 7.50 -8.04 1.59
CA LEU A 81 6.17 -8.62 1.76
C LEU A 81 6.22 -10.14 1.94
N ASP A 82 7.02 -10.83 1.13
CA ASP A 82 7.18 -12.28 1.22
C ASP A 82 7.79 -12.69 2.57
N GLU A 83 8.77 -11.93 3.07
CA GLU A 83 9.35 -12.12 4.41
C GLU A 83 8.29 -11.95 5.51
N VAL A 84 7.47 -10.90 5.46
CA VAL A 84 6.40 -10.68 6.45
C VAL A 84 5.38 -11.80 6.41
N ARG A 85 4.96 -12.26 5.22
CA ARG A 85 4.00 -13.36 5.08
C ARG A 85 4.54 -14.68 5.64
N GLN A 86 5.84 -14.94 5.50
CA GLN A 86 6.48 -16.11 6.10
C GLN A 86 6.46 -16.06 7.63
N LEU A 87 6.59 -14.88 8.24
CA LEU A 87 6.53 -14.70 9.70
C LEU A 87 5.11 -14.80 10.26
N LEU A 88 4.09 -14.58 9.42
CA LEU A 88 2.67 -14.72 9.79
C LEU A 88 2.14 -16.16 9.67
N THR A 89 2.89 -17.05 9.03
CA THR A 89 2.54 -18.47 8.84
C THR A 89 2.92 -19.30 10.06
#